data_AF-A0A2T7P5C2-F1
#
_entry.id   AF-A0A2T7P5C2-F1
#
_cell.length_a   1.000
_cell.length_b   1.000
_cell.length_c   1.000
_cell.angle_alpha   90.00
_cell.angle_beta   90.00
_cell.angle_gamma   90.00
#
_symmetry.space_group_name_H-M   'P 1'
#
loop_
_entity.id
_entity.type
_entity.pdbx_description
1 polymer ?
#
loop_
_entity_poly.entity_id
_entity_poly.type
_entity_poly.pdbx_seq_one_letter_code
_entity_poly.pdbx_strand_id
1 'polypeptide(L)'
;MVFNVLANVKSLTTRCYAVDLVQDLVFELLLSLCTVDSLRTCICRLLFSVSVPPADQLSQLLNSLPGPECPPLVAALCWGLQPVGTSSTTSLVALDFLREMYEELLCGEENDLRSGCVLFLPALIHILKEPWSIDMPRLKTSCARLSRTLKLITVLCSEDEIKAAVAELVKTEYFMGQLDFQMAYNRLLLNQSLAHKFDANLMEDWGCGDSFANPTADVQDTALCTESRYLLPVSPSVAAANARKAGSSIQAQSTEAQKQLMLSNNKENMPLLRNTSTGDMSLQSICTDVDTSIQSLIEKMHSSIELKDMKTADVIDIYEHRLQSHQMKEDHLQDLLEAKSLALTQADRLIAQYRSRQARHGAEAHKMRCLFQEAERKNDSLLKEMNELKLDKDRLKSDIDMLRHEKNQLELQAQELCELKVTHTELKERYSELEFHLTKVQQELKTTQEMHEILQKHYESLKHQHDVTSEQLKKLEEESKLMSRELKDKAAKLQETTKALQTLNEKHSQILKDKEEVEQEKEELEKATDTLRGNIAILEQTKRELLQKVKSLEHITQEQEIVAKAYQDKLQHLEAEVSQHAEVAALINKLTSGRSASAAPPKM
;
A
#
# COMPACT_ATOMS: atom_id res chain seq x y z
N MET A 1 1.54 35.91 28.58
CA MET A 1 2.12 34.63 29.00
C MET A 1 1.52 33.46 28.23
N VAL A 2 0.21 33.19 28.35
CA VAL A 2 -0.52 32.08 27.67
C VAL A 2 -0.20 31.94 26.17
N PHE A 3 -0.46 32.98 25.36
CA PHE A 3 -0.14 32.96 23.91
C PHE A 3 1.35 32.72 23.59
N ASN A 4 2.26 33.14 24.47
CA ASN A 4 3.70 32.94 24.27
C ASN A 4 4.13 31.49 24.57
N VAL A 5 3.42 30.81 25.47
CA VAL A 5 3.59 29.37 25.73
C VAL A 5 3.04 28.55 24.55
N LEU A 6 1.84 28.89 24.05
CA LEU A 6 1.23 28.24 22.88
C LEU A 6 2.08 28.41 21.60
N ALA A 7 2.59 29.62 21.33
CA ALA A 7 3.39 29.90 20.13
C ALA A 7 4.81 29.31 20.15
N ASN A 8 5.38 29.01 21.33
CA ASN A 8 6.77 28.54 21.48
C ASN A 8 6.89 27.08 21.94
N VAL A 9 5.91 26.20 21.65
CA VAL A 9 6.03 24.75 21.88
C VAL A 9 7.02 24.09 20.90
N LYS A 10 8.31 24.42 21.06
CA LYS A 10 9.45 23.82 20.35
C LYS A 10 10.01 22.63 21.13
N SER A 11 9.28 21.51 21.18
CA SER A 11 9.82 20.24 21.67
C SER A 11 9.37 19.06 20.80
N LEU A 12 10.32 18.36 20.19
CA LEU A 12 10.07 17.24 19.27
C LEU A 12 9.33 16.06 19.91
N THR A 13 9.38 15.93 21.24
CA THR A 13 8.89 14.75 21.97
C THR A 13 7.36 14.64 22.05
N THR A 14 6.63 15.74 21.90
CA THR A 14 5.15 15.76 21.99
C THR A 14 4.46 15.51 20.64
N ARG A 15 5.20 15.52 19.53
CA ARG A 15 4.60 15.56 18.17
C ARG A 15 3.83 14.32 17.73
N CYS A 16 4.06 13.14 18.32
CA CYS A 16 3.39 11.92 17.87
C CYS A 16 2.04 11.62 18.58
N TYR A 17 1.70 12.35 19.64
CA TYR A 17 0.43 12.17 20.38
C TYR A 17 -0.28 13.49 20.72
N ALA A 18 0.39 14.64 20.62
CA ALA A 18 -0.20 15.95 20.89
C ALA A 18 -0.38 16.82 19.64
N VAL A 19 -0.10 16.33 18.42
CA VAL A 19 -0.37 17.12 17.19
C VAL A 19 -1.88 17.31 17.01
N ASP A 20 -2.65 16.23 16.95
CA ASP A 20 -4.12 16.28 16.87
C ASP A 20 -4.71 17.10 18.03
N LEU A 21 -4.32 16.79 19.28
CA LEU A 21 -4.85 17.44 20.48
C LEU A 21 -4.52 18.95 20.57
N VAL A 22 -3.33 19.37 20.12
CA VAL A 22 -2.97 20.80 20.08
C VAL A 22 -3.65 21.51 18.90
N GLN A 23 -3.92 20.81 17.80
CA GLN A 23 -4.62 21.38 16.65
C GLN A 23 -6.12 21.54 16.89
N ASP A 24 -6.77 20.55 17.50
CA ASP A 24 -8.13 20.66 18.04
C ASP A 24 -8.21 21.87 18.98
N LEU A 25 -7.30 21.96 19.97
CA LEU A 25 -7.25 23.08 20.92
C LEU A 25 -7.01 24.46 20.26
N VAL A 26 -6.26 24.52 19.15
CA VAL A 26 -6.03 25.78 18.41
C VAL A 26 -7.30 26.23 17.69
N PHE A 27 -8.01 25.35 17.00
CA PHE A 27 -9.28 25.72 16.34
C PHE A 27 -10.41 25.98 17.34
N GLU A 28 -10.47 25.24 18.46
CA GLU A 28 -11.39 25.54 19.57
C GLU A 28 -11.09 26.91 20.20
N LEU A 29 -9.82 27.27 20.41
CA LEU A 29 -9.45 28.60 20.88
C LEU A 29 -9.83 29.68 19.87
N LEU A 30 -9.59 29.46 18.58
CA LEU A 30 -9.99 30.41 17.52
C LEU A 30 -11.51 30.62 17.49
N LEU A 31 -12.31 29.55 17.55
CA LEU A 31 -13.77 29.62 17.67
C LEU A 31 -14.21 30.34 18.95
N SER A 32 -13.55 30.08 20.08
CA SER A 32 -13.82 30.78 21.33
C SER A 32 -13.55 32.28 21.21
N LEU A 33 -12.47 32.68 20.54
CA LEU A 33 -12.19 34.09 20.25
C LEU A 33 -13.20 34.71 19.27
N CYS A 34 -13.76 33.92 18.33
CA CYS A 34 -14.82 34.37 17.41
C CYS A 34 -16.16 34.67 18.11
N THR A 35 -16.35 34.28 19.38
CA THR A 35 -17.53 34.70 20.18
C THR A 35 -17.49 36.19 20.59
N VAL A 36 -16.38 36.89 20.35
CA VAL A 36 -16.22 38.32 20.59
C VAL A 36 -16.08 39.03 19.26
N ASP A 37 -17.10 39.79 18.85
CA ASP A 37 -17.20 40.41 17.51
C ASP A 37 -15.91 41.12 17.07
N SER A 38 -15.32 41.95 17.93
CA SER A 38 -14.09 42.70 17.61
C SER A 38 -12.86 41.81 17.36
N LEU A 39 -12.83 40.61 17.95
CA LEU A 39 -11.83 39.58 17.67
C LEU A 39 -12.21 38.77 16.43
N ARG A 40 -13.50 38.43 16.22
CA ARG A 40 -14.00 37.78 15.01
C ARG A 40 -13.63 38.57 13.75
N THR A 41 -13.93 39.86 13.71
CA THR A 41 -13.56 40.75 12.59
C THR A 41 -12.03 40.85 12.41
N CYS A 42 -11.27 40.90 13.51
CA CYS A 42 -9.81 40.97 13.45
C CYS A 42 -9.18 39.68 12.89
N ILE A 43 -9.65 38.51 13.35
CA ILE A 43 -9.21 37.20 12.87
C ILE A 43 -9.61 37.02 11.41
N CYS A 44 -10.83 37.42 11.02
CA CYS A 44 -11.29 37.38 9.63
C CYS A 44 -10.38 38.20 8.71
N ARG A 45 -10.11 39.48 9.03
CA ARG A 45 -9.17 40.29 8.24
C ARG A 45 -7.79 39.66 8.16
N LEU A 46 -7.25 39.12 9.26
CA LEU A 46 -5.95 38.45 9.25
C LEU A 46 -5.95 37.20 8.36
N LEU A 47 -7.01 36.38 8.41
CA LEU A 47 -7.16 35.15 7.63
C LEU A 47 -7.11 35.43 6.12
N PHE A 48 -7.83 36.47 5.68
CA PHE A 48 -7.96 36.84 4.27
C PHE A 48 -6.97 37.93 3.80
N SER A 49 -6.10 38.47 4.68
CA SER A 49 -5.12 39.52 4.34
C SER A 49 -4.01 39.09 3.38
N VAL A 50 -3.83 37.78 3.16
CA VAL A 50 -2.76 37.22 2.33
C VAL A 50 -3.35 36.75 1.00
N SER A 51 -2.76 37.21 -0.10
CA SER A 51 -3.20 36.85 -1.46
C SER A 51 -3.24 35.33 -1.66
N VAL A 52 -4.37 34.86 -2.20
CA VAL A 52 -4.60 33.44 -2.49
C VAL A 52 -3.77 33.03 -3.72
N PRO A 53 -2.98 31.93 -3.65
CA PRO A 53 -2.18 31.49 -4.80
C PRO A 53 -3.08 30.98 -5.96
N PRO A 54 -2.53 30.87 -7.19
CA PRO A 54 -3.29 30.43 -8.36
C PRO A 54 -3.90 29.02 -8.20
N ALA A 55 -5.01 28.76 -8.88
CA ALA A 55 -5.78 27.51 -8.79
C ALA A 55 -4.95 26.22 -8.96
N ASP A 56 -3.96 26.24 -9.86
CA ASP A 56 -3.08 25.10 -10.12
C ASP A 56 -2.18 24.76 -8.92
N GLN A 57 -1.72 25.79 -8.19
CA GLN A 57 -0.89 25.64 -6.99
C GLN A 57 -1.76 25.30 -5.76
N LEU A 58 -2.95 25.89 -5.65
CA LEU A 58 -3.93 25.55 -4.62
C LEU A 58 -4.26 24.06 -4.61
N SER A 59 -4.52 23.48 -5.77
CA SER A 59 -4.86 22.05 -5.88
C SER A 59 -3.73 21.14 -5.38
N GLN A 60 -2.47 21.57 -5.46
CA GLN A 60 -1.33 20.83 -4.90
C GLN A 60 -1.20 21.06 -3.39
N LEU A 61 -1.37 22.31 -2.92
CA LEU A 61 -1.28 22.68 -1.51
C LEU A 61 -2.36 22.03 -0.64
N LEU A 62 -3.62 22.01 -1.10
CA LEU A 62 -4.75 21.44 -0.36
C LEU A 62 -4.64 19.92 -0.16
N ASN A 63 -3.88 19.23 -1.02
CA ASN A 63 -3.58 17.80 -0.91
C ASN A 63 -2.32 17.50 -0.07
N SER A 64 -1.71 18.51 0.56
CA SER A 64 -0.48 18.40 1.33
C SER A 64 -0.67 18.90 2.77
N LEU A 65 0.15 18.43 3.71
CA LEU A 65 0.09 18.89 5.10
C LEU A 65 0.65 20.32 5.19
N PRO A 66 -0.07 21.30 5.77
CA PRO A 66 0.31 22.71 5.70
C PRO A 66 1.64 22.98 6.40
N GLY A 67 2.60 23.50 5.63
CA GLY A 67 3.91 23.93 6.12
C GLY A 67 3.89 25.31 6.81
N PRO A 68 4.99 25.72 7.47
CA PRO A 68 5.06 26.98 8.23
C PRO A 68 4.95 28.26 7.38
N GLU A 69 5.06 28.16 6.05
CA GLU A 69 4.91 29.28 5.10
C GLU A 69 3.55 29.27 4.39
N CYS A 70 2.62 28.39 4.81
CA CYS A 70 1.28 28.30 4.24
C CYS A 70 0.41 29.49 4.65
N PRO A 71 -0.31 30.17 3.73
CA PRO A 71 -1.23 31.25 4.09
C PRO A 71 -2.30 30.79 5.10
N PRO A 72 -2.70 31.62 6.09
CA PRO A 72 -3.63 31.21 7.15
C PRO A 72 -4.95 30.59 6.64
N LEU A 73 -5.55 31.18 5.60
CA LEU A 73 -6.75 30.64 4.95
C LEU A 73 -6.52 29.25 4.34
N VAL A 74 -5.41 29.07 3.61
CA VAL A 74 -5.07 27.79 2.97
C VAL A 74 -4.78 26.73 4.03
N ALA A 75 -4.11 27.08 5.14
CA ALA A 75 -3.89 26.17 6.25
C ALA A 75 -5.21 25.72 6.91
N ALA A 76 -6.14 26.65 7.15
CA ALA A 76 -7.47 26.33 7.68
C ALA A 76 -8.26 25.41 6.74
N LEU A 77 -8.20 25.65 5.43
CA LEU A 77 -8.83 24.80 4.41
C LEU A 77 -8.17 23.41 4.32
N CYS A 78 -6.83 23.32 4.33
CA CYS A 78 -6.12 22.04 4.38
C CYS A 78 -6.61 21.16 5.55
N TRP A 79 -6.80 21.74 6.73
CA TRP A 79 -7.32 21.04 7.92
C TRP A 79 -8.79 20.66 7.79
N GLY A 80 -9.66 21.57 7.33
CA GLY A 80 -11.07 21.29 7.10
C GLY A 80 -11.31 20.17 6.09
N LEU A 81 -10.47 20.08 5.05
CA LEU A 81 -10.54 19.09 3.98
C LEU A 81 -9.91 17.72 4.32
N GLN A 82 -9.19 17.57 5.45
CA GLN A 82 -8.62 16.27 5.84
C GLN A 82 -9.71 15.21 6.05
N PRO A 83 -9.41 13.91 5.81
CA PRO A 83 -10.27 12.82 6.23
C PRO A 83 -10.34 12.74 7.77
N VAL A 84 -11.53 12.55 8.32
CA VAL A 84 -11.71 12.49 9.78
C VAL A 84 -11.25 11.14 10.33
N GLY A 85 -10.22 11.17 11.17
CA GLY A 85 -9.74 9.99 11.91
C GLY A 85 -10.73 9.52 12.98
N THR A 86 -10.46 8.36 13.58
CA THR A 86 -11.28 7.83 14.69
C THR A 86 -11.09 8.57 16.02
N SER A 87 -10.11 9.47 16.11
CA SER A 87 -9.68 10.14 17.35
C SER A 87 -9.46 11.66 17.24
N SER A 88 -9.45 12.23 16.03
CA SER A 88 -9.22 13.67 15.79
C SER A 88 -10.50 14.31 15.29
N THR A 89 -10.89 15.42 15.93
CA THR A 89 -12.04 16.24 15.51
C THR A 89 -11.63 17.41 14.62
N THR A 90 -10.34 17.55 14.30
CA THR A 90 -9.74 18.81 13.85
C THR A 90 -10.35 19.32 12.55
N SER A 91 -10.66 18.43 11.60
CA SER A 91 -11.40 18.78 10.36
C SER A 91 -12.79 19.34 10.64
N LEU A 92 -13.51 18.82 11.65
CA LEU A 92 -14.83 19.31 12.03
C LEU A 92 -14.74 20.72 12.62
N VAL A 93 -13.80 20.95 13.55
CA VAL A 93 -13.62 22.25 14.21
C VAL A 93 -13.07 23.29 13.23
N ALA A 94 -12.20 22.90 12.29
CA ALA A 94 -11.72 23.76 11.21
C ALA A 94 -12.83 24.15 10.22
N LEU A 95 -13.76 23.25 9.87
CA LEU A 95 -14.93 23.59 9.05
C LEU A 95 -15.91 24.51 9.78
N ASP A 96 -16.08 24.33 11.09
CA ASP A 96 -16.85 25.27 11.92
C ASP A 96 -16.20 26.65 11.92
N PHE A 97 -14.88 26.74 12.14
CA PHE A 97 -14.13 28.01 12.08
C PHE A 97 -14.21 28.69 10.71
N LEU A 98 -14.04 27.93 9.62
CA LEU A 98 -14.18 28.47 8.26
C LEU A 98 -15.57 29.04 8.02
N ARG A 99 -16.65 28.40 8.50
CA ARG A 99 -18.01 28.95 8.41
C ARG A 99 -18.09 30.31 9.12
N GLU A 100 -17.61 30.42 10.35
CA GLU A 100 -17.66 31.68 11.11
C GLU A 100 -16.91 32.82 10.41
N MET A 101 -15.82 32.50 9.70
CA MET A 101 -14.98 33.47 8.98
C MET A 101 -15.56 33.85 7.62
N TYR A 102 -16.17 32.92 6.89
CA TYR A 102 -16.89 33.28 5.65
C TYR A 102 -18.19 34.03 5.94
N GLU A 103 -18.89 33.74 7.05
CA GLU A 103 -20.06 34.53 7.45
C GLU A 103 -19.67 35.98 7.78
N GLU A 104 -18.62 36.18 8.58
CA GLU A 104 -18.06 37.51 8.90
C GLU A 104 -17.61 38.25 7.62
N LEU A 105 -16.93 37.57 6.70
CA LEU A 105 -16.46 38.17 5.43
C LEU A 105 -17.63 38.63 4.55
N LEU A 106 -18.67 37.80 4.41
CA LEU A 106 -19.82 38.10 3.55
C LEU A 106 -20.77 39.14 4.17
N CYS A 107 -20.75 39.32 5.48
CA CYS A 107 -21.41 40.45 6.15
C CYS A 107 -20.64 41.78 6.06
N GLY A 108 -19.33 41.77 5.75
CA GLY A 108 -18.50 42.98 5.66
C GLY A 108 -18.41 43.61 4.26
N GLU A 109 -18.13 44.91 4.18
CA GLU A 109 -18.11 45.68 2.92
C GLU A 109 -16.88 45.43 1.99
N GLU A 110 -15.95 44.55 2.37
CA GLU A 110 -14.67 44.33 1.66
C GLU A 110 -14.85 43.41 0.43
N ASN A 111 -15.21 44.00 -0.72
CA ASN A 111 -15.53 43.25 -1.95
C ASN A 111 -14.36 42.47 -2.57
N ASP A 112 -13.12 42.98 -2.52
CA ASP A 112 -11.98 42.38 -3.25
C ASP A 112 -11.67 40.94 -2.79
N LEU A 113 -11.86 40.65 -1.49
CA LEU A 113 -11.62 39.34 -0.88
C LEU A 113 -12.68 38.28 -1.26
N ARG A 114 -13.89 38.71 -1.64
CA ARG A 114 -15.02 37.80 -1.93
C ARG A 114 -14.76 36.92 -3.15
N SER A 115 -14.08 37.45 -4.16
CA SER A 115 -13.72 36.72 -5.40
C SER A 115 -12.89 35.45 -5.15
N GLY A 116 -12.05 35.44 -4.10
CA GLY A 116 -11.21 34.30 -3.74
C GLY A 116 -11.98 33.09 -3.22
N CYS A 117 -13.23 33.25 -2.77
CA CYS A 117 -14.04 32.17 -2.21
C CYS A 117 -14.33 31.05 -3.24
N VAL A 118 -14.45 31.43 -4.52
CA VAL A 118 -14.79 30.51 -5.61
C VAL A 118 -13.71 29.45 -5.83
N LEU A 119 -12.45 29.79 -5.58
CA LEU A 119 -11.28 28.91 -5.83
C LEU A 119 -11.28 27.63 -4.99
N PHE A 120 -11.99 27.61 -3.86
CA PHE A 120 -12.00 26.49 -2.92
C PHE A 120 -13.28 25.64 -3.00
N LEU A 121 -14.31 26.12 -3.71
CA LEU A 121 -15.57 25.39 -3.93
C LEU A 121 -15.35 23.97 -4.48
N PRO A 122 -14.45 23.71 -5.46
CA PRO A 122 -14.25 22.35 -5.98
C PRO A 122 -13.79 21.35 -4.91
N ALA A 123 -13.02 21.80 -3.92
CA ALA A 123 -12.53 20.97 -2.83
C ALA A 123 -13.62 20.71 -1.77
N LEU A 124 -14.40 21.72 -1.39
CA LEU A 124 -15.56 21.53 -0.49
C LEU A 124 -16.62 20.62 -1.13
N ILE A 125 -16.82 20.73 -2.44
CA ILE A 125 -17.74 19.90 -3.21
C ILE A 125 -17.18 18.48 -3.41
N HIS A 126 -15.87 18.26 -3.27
CA HIS A 126 -15.29 16.91 -3.26
C HIS A 126 -15.74 16.10 -2.04
N ILE A 127 -15.88 16.73 -0.86
CA ILE A 127 -16.43 16.07 0.35
C ILE A 127 -17.85 15.55 0.10
N LEU A 128 -18.66 16.26 -0.69
CA LEU A 128 -20.02 15.81 -1.08
C LEU A 128 -20.02 14.58 -2.00
N LYS A 129 -18.86 14.22 -2.59
CA LYS A 129 -18.67 13.07 -3.50
C LYS A 129 -17.96 11.88 -2.85
N GLU A 130 -17.46 12.01 -1.63
CA GLU A 130 -16.70 10.93 -0.98
C GLU A 130 -17.57 9.67 -0.78
N PRO A 131 -17.05 8.46 -1.10
CA PRO A 131 -17.79 7.22 -0.92
C PRO A 131 -17.92 6.83 0.56
N TRP A 132 -19.12 6.39 0.94
CA TRP A 132 -19.50 6.15 2.33
C TRP A 132 -18.90 4.85 2.88
N SER A 133 -18.24 4.94 4.04
CA SER A 133 -17.71 3.78 4.77
C SER A 133 -18.79 3.09 5.60
N ILE A 134 -18.67 1.76 5.73
CA ILE A 134 -19.59 0.90 6.49
C ILE A 134 -19.25 0.92 8.01
N ASP A 135 -18.06 1.40 8.41
CA ASP A 135 -17.62 1.46 9.81
C ASP A 135 -18.43 2.48 10.64
N MET A 136 -19.27 1.99 11.55
CA MET A 136 -20.20 2.81 12.36
C MET A 136 -19.58 4.07 13.03
N PRO A 137 -18.39 4.01 13.67
CA PRO A 137 -17.80 5.20 14.31
C PRO A 137 -17.32 6.23 13.29
N ARG A 138 -16.73 5.76 12.17
CA ARG A 138 -16.26 6.58 11.05
C ARG A 138 -17.43 7.19 10.27
N LEU A 139 -18.57 6.50 10.27
CA LEU A 139 -19.78 6.95 9.63
C LEU A 139 -20.39 8.16 10.35
N LYS A 140 -20.50 8.10 11.69
CA LYS A 140 -20.95 9.23 12.52
C LYS A 140 -20.09 10.48 12.30
N THR A 141 -18.76 10.34 12.24
CA THR A 141 -17.85 11.47 11.99
C THR A 141 -17.91 11.96 10.53
N SER A 142 -18.09 11.08 9.55
CA SER A 142 -18.31 11.47 8.14
C SER A 142 -19.61 12.28 7.96
N CYS A 143 -20.74 11.83 8.51
CA CYS A 143 -21.99 12.59 8.52
C CYS A 143 -21.83 13.96 9.22
N ALA A 144 -21.05 14.01 10.32
CA ALA A 144 -20.77 15.24 11.04
C ALA A 144 -19.87 16.22 10.25
N ARG A 145 -18.98 15.72 9.37
CA ARG A 145 -18.19 16.53 8.43
C ARG A 145 -19.04 17.04 7.27
N LEU A 146 -19.86 16.17 6.68
CA LEU A 146 -20.80 16.53 5.61
C LEU A 146 -21.74 17.65 6.06
N SER A 147 -22.35 17.52 7.25
CA SER A 147 -23.25 18.54 7.81
C SER A 147 -22.58 19.91 7.95
N ARG A 148 -21.32 19.96 8.39
CA ARG A 148 -20.54 21.20 8.50
C ARG A 148 -20.18 21.79 7.15
N THR A 149 -19.77 20.95 6.21
CA THR A 149 -19.48 21.34 4.82
C THR A 149 -20.73 21.95 4.16
N LEU A 150 -21.90 21.35 4.37
CA LEU A 150 -23.19 21.89 3.89
C LEU A 150 -23.56 23.22 4.55
N LYS A 151 -23.32 23.39 5.86
CA LYS A 151 -23.52 24.69 6.54
C LYS A 151 -22.60 25.77 5.98
N LEU A 152 -21.32 25.45 5.75
CA LEU A 152 -20.35 26.36 5.12
C LEU A 152 -20.77 26.74 3.69
N ILE A 153 -21.16 25.75 2.86
CA ILE A 153 -21.69 26.02 1.51
C ILE A 153 -22.97 26.87 1.56
N THR A 154 -23.82 26.69 2.57
CA THR A 154 -25.04 27.49 2.75
C THR A 154 -24.70 28.96 3.05
N VAL A 155 -23.71 29.23 3.92
CA VAL A 155 -23.19 30.58 4.17
C VAL A 155 -22.61 31.19 2.90
N LEU A 156 -21.75 30.44 2.18
CA LEU A 156 -21.15 30.86 0.91
C LEU A 156 -22.20 31.21 -0.16
N CYS A 157 -23.32 30.48 -0.22
CA CYS A 157 -24.44 30.75 -1.11
C CYS A 157 -25.30 31.98 -0.73
N SER A 158 -24.89 32.78 0.27
CA SER A 158 -25.52 34.09 0.56
C SER A 158 -25.18 35.13 -0.51
N GLU A 159 -24.04 34.98 -1.20
CA GLU A 159 -23.67 35.78 -2.36
C GLU A 159 -24.11 35.10 -3.67
N ASP A 160 -24.75 35.85 -4.57
CA ASP A 160 -25.29 35.28 -5.81
C ASP A 160 -24.21 34.79 -6.78
N GLU A 161 -23.02 35.40 -6.82
CA GLU A 161 -21.89 34.93 -7.65
C GLU A 161 -21.38 33.56 -7.20
N ILE A 162 -21.17 33.39 -5.89
CA ILE A 162 -20.69 32.14 -5.29
C ILE A 162 -21.77 31.06 -5.42
N LYS A 163 -23.03 31.42 -5.19
CA LYS A 163 -24.21 30.55 -5.39
C LYS A 163 -24.37 30.07 -6.83
N ALA A 164 -24.08 30.92 -7.82
CA ALA A 164 -24.05 30.50 -9.23
C ALA A 164 -22.94 29.48 -9.49
N ALA A 165 -21.71 29.74 -9.00
CA ALA A 165 -20.60 28.78 -9.11
C ALA A 165 -20.89 27.44 -8.38
N VAL A 166 -21.55 27.47 -7.22
CA VAL A 166 -22.02 26.25 -6.53
C VAL A 166 -23.06 25.51 -7.38
N ALA A 167 -24.01 26.21 -8.01
CA ALA A 167 -25.03 25.60 -8.86
C ALA A 167 -24.46 24.94 -10.14
N GLU A 168 -23.34 25.45 -10.67
CA GLU A 168 -22.63 24.81 -11.80
C GLU A 168 -21.82 23.58 -11.36
N LEU A 169 -21.20 23.62 -10.17
CA LEU A 169 -20.31 22.56 -9.68
C LEU A 169 -21.03 21.40 -8.98
N VAL A 170 -22.20 21.63 -8.38
CA VAL A 170 -22.96 20.64 -7.61
C VAL A 170 -24.09 20.04 -8.44
N LYS A 171 -23.97 18.75 -8.76
CA LYS A 171 -25.05 17.98 -9.40
C LYS A 171 -26.13 17.58 -8.39
N THR A 172 -27.39 17.56 -8.83
CA THR A 172 -28.53 17.03 -8.05
C THR A 172 -28.31 15.59 -7.58
N GLU A 173 -27.60 14.78 -8.38
CA GLU A 173 -27.19 13.41 -8.06
C GLU A 173 -26.41 13.31 -6.73
N TYR A 174 -25.58 14.31 -6.42
CA TYR A 174 -24.82 14.32 -5.17
C TYR A 174 -25.77 14.46 -3.98
N PHE A 175 -26.68 15.43 -3.98
CA PHE A 175 -27.66 15.59 -2.89
C PHE A 175 -28.61 14.39 -2.76
N MET A 176 -29.06 13.80 -3.87
CA MET A 176 -29.93 12.62 -3.84
C MET A 176 -29.22 11.41 -3.22
N GLY A 177 -28.03 11.05 -3.70
CA GLY A 177 -27.26 9.93 -3.14
C GLY A 177 -26.92 10.11 -1.65
N GLN A 178 -26.64 11.35 -1.24
CA GLN A 178 -26.42 11.71 0.17
C GLN A 178 -27.68 11.50 1.03
N LEU A 179 -28.84 11.92 0.52
CA LEU A 179 -30.11 11.84 1.24
C LEU A 179 -30.65 10.40 1.30
N ASP A 180 -30.54 9.64 0.21
CA ASP A 180 -30.90 8.22 0.15
C ASP A 180 -30.01 7.39 1.09
N PHE A 181 -28.70 7.64 1.10
CA PHE A 181 -27.77 7.01 2.02
C PHE A 181 -28.10 7.32 3.48
N GLN A 182 -28.34 8.59 3.83
CA GLN A 182 -28.72 8.98 5.20
C GLN A 182 -30.07 8.37 5.63
N MET A 183 -31.05 8.26 4.73
CA MET A 183 -32.33 7.59 5.03
C MET A 183 -32.15 6.08 5.23
N ALA A 184 -31.35 5.41 4.39
CA ALA A 184 -31.03 3.99 4.55
C ALA A 184 -30.29 3.72 5.87
N TYR A 185 -29.35 4.58 6.24
CA TYR A 185 -28.63 4.51 7.51
C TYR A 185 -29.53 4.74 8.73
N ASN A 186 -30.35 5.80 8.73
CA ASN A 186 -31.29 6.08 9.82
C ASN A 186 -32.27 4.90 10.02
N ARG A 187 -32.67 4.23 8.93
CA ARG A 187 -33.50 3.02 8.96
C ARG A 187 -32.76 1.82 9.56
N LEU A 188 -31.48 1.62 9.25
CA LEU A 188 -30.63 0.59 9.89
C LEU A 188 -30.50 0.84 11.40
N LEU A 189 -30.32 2.09 11.82
CA LEU A 189 -30.23 2.49 13.23
C LEU A 189 -31.53 2.22 14.00
N LEU A 190 -32.69 2.56 13.42
CA LEU A 190 -33.99 2.21 14.01
C LEU A 190 -34.15 0.68 14.17
N ASN A 191 -33.73 -0.09 13.17
CA ASN A 191 -33.83 -1.55 13.21
C ASN A 191 -32.89 -2.17 14.27
N GLN A 192 -31.67 -1.65 14.42
CA GLN A 192 -30.74 -2.07 15.49
C GLN A 192 -31.23 -1.66 16.89
N SER A 193 -31.80 -0.46 17.03
CA SER A 193 -32.42 0.01 18.28
C SER A 193 -33.62 -0.85 18.70
N LEU A 194 -34.39 -1.38 17.75
CA LEU A 194 -35.46 -2.33 18.01
C LEU A 194 -34.93 -3.74 18.34
N ALA A 195 -33.81 -4.16 17.76
CA ALA A 195 -33.18 -5.46 18.04
C ALA A 195 -32.51 -5.51 19.43
N HIS A 196 -31.87 -4.42 19.88
CA HIS A 196 -31.18 -4.36 21.17
C HIS A 196 -32.11 -4.24 22.40
N LYS A 197 -33.44 -4.20 22.22
CA LYS A 197 -34.41 -4.24 23.33
C LYS A 197 -34.54 -5.60 24.05
N PHE A 198 -33.67 -6.56 23.74
CA PHE A 198 -33.62 -7.87 24.39
C PHE A 198 -32.47 -8.08 25.39
N ASP A 199 -31.54 -7.12 25.54
CA ASP A 199 -30.45 -7.19 26.54
C ASP A 199 -30.35 -5.89 27.36
N ALA A 200 -30.67 -5.97 28.65
CA ALA A 200 -30.98 -4.81 29.50
C ALA A 200 -29.76 -4.13 30.17
N ASN A 201 -28.53 -4.40 29.72
CA ASN A 201 -27.29 -4.01 30.42
C ASN A 201 -26.30 -3.15 29.59
N LEU A 202 -26.76 -2.46 28.54
CA LEU A 202 -25.92 -1.53 27.75
C LEU A 202 -26.52 -0.11 27.67
N MET A 203 -27.15 0.36 28.75
CA MET A 203 -27.95 1.59 28.80
C MET A 203 -27.37 2.66 29.76
N GLU A 204 -26.04 2.77 29.87
CA GLU A 204 -25.41 3.85 30.67
C GLU A 204 -24.34 4.69 29.94
N ASP A 205 -23.86 4.31 28.75
CA ASP A 205 -22.70 4.98 28.12
C ASP A 205 -22.99 5.68 26.77
N TRP A 206 -24.28 5.76 26.38
CA TRP A 206 -24.69 6.42 25.12
C TRP A 206 -25.88 7.34 25.35
N GLY A 207 -25.58 8.64 25.45
CA GLY A 207 -26.55 9.74 25.53
C GLY A 207 -27.38 9.87 24.25
N CYS A 208 -28.32 8.96 24.05
CA CYS A 208 -29.25 8.91 22.92
C CYS A 208 -30.67 9.36 23.33
N GLY A 209 -30.77 10.29 24.29
CA GLY A 209 -32.01 10.99 24.64
C GLY A 209 -32.28 12.24 23.77
N ASP A 210 -31.22 12.91 23.33
CA ASP A 210 -31.29 14.30 22.84
C ASP A 210 -31.29 14.42 21.31
N SER A 211 -31.89 13.47 20.60
CA SER A 211 -32.19 13.62 19.15
C SER A 211 -33.66 13.94 18.86
N PHE A 212 -34.52 13.96 19.88
CA PHE A 212 -35.91 14.46 19.80
C PHE A 212 -36.39 15.20 21.06
N ALA A 213 -35.51 15.46 22.04
CA ALA A 213 -35.79 16.27 23.22
C ALA A 213 -34.65 17.27 23.46
N ASN A 214 -34.99 18.50 23.87
CA ASN A 214 -34.10 19.62 24.21
C ASN A 214 -33.03 20.05 23.18
N PRO A 215 -33.35 20.99 22.28
CA PRO A 215 -32.39 22.03 21.89
C PRO A 215 -32.15 22.96 23.09
N THR A 216 -30.89 23.26 23.40
CA THR A 216 -30.54 24.35 24.32
C THR A 216 -30.95 25.72 23.72
N ALA A 217 -31.24 26.68 24.59
CA ALA A 217 -32.18 27.77 24.32
C ALA A 217 -31.82 28.79 23.21
N ASP A 218 -30.59 28.78 22.66
CA ASP A 218 -30.16 29.70 21.59
C ASP A 218 -30.33 29.16 20.16
N VAL A 219 -30.73 27.88 19.98
CA VAL A 219 -30.77 27.23 18.65
C VAL A 219 -32.18 27.20 18.01
N GLN A 220 -33.22 27.66 18.73
CA GLN A 220 -34.61 27.50 18.28
C GLN A 220 -34.97 28.34 17.04
N ASP A 221 -34.53 29.60 16.94
CA ASP A 221 -34.94 30.48 15.84
C ASP A 221 -34.36 30.07 14.48
N THR A 222 -33.10 29.63 14.41
CA THR A 222 -32.48 29.21 13.14
C THR A 222 -33.00 27.86 12.64
N ALA A 223 -33.32 26.92 13.55
CA ALA A 223 -33.94 25.64 13.20
C ALA A 223 -35.38 25.83 12.69
N LEU A 224 -36.22 26.57 13.42
CA LEU A 224 -37.61 26.86 13.01
C LEU A 224 -37.67 27.65 11.69
N CYS A 225 -36.74 28.59 11.48
CA CYS A 225 -36.67 29.34 10.23
C CYS A 225 -36.20 28.50 9.03
N THR A 226 -35.28 27.53 9.22
CA THR A 226 -34.86 26.65 8.12
C THR A 226 -35.96 25.65 7.77
N GLU A 227 -36.58 25.00 8.75
CA GLU A 227 -37.66 24.03 8.53
C GLU A 227 -38.88 24.68 7.83
N SER A 228 -39.26 25.88 8.26
CA SER A 228 -40.32 26.68 7.61
C SER A 228 -39.97 27.08 6.17
N ARG A 229 -38.68 27.33 5.88
CA ARG A 229 -38.22 27.77 4.54
C ARG A 229 -38.18 26.62 3.53
N TYR A 230 -38.00 25.36 3.96
CA TYR A 230 -38.10 24.19 3.08
C TYR A 230 -39.55 23.75 2.78
N LEU A 231 -40.53 24.18 3.58
CA LEU A 231 -41.96 23.90 3.34
C LEU A 231 -42.61 24.84 2.32
N LEU A 232 -42.04 26.04 2.11
CA LEU A 232 -42.61 27.09 1.25
C LEU A 232 -42.48 26.90 -0.29
N PRO A 233 -41.38 26.35 -0.86
CA PRO A 233 -41.22 26.26 -2.32
C PRO A 233 -41.83 24.99 -2.93
N VAL A 234 -42.49 24.13 -2.13
CA VAL A 234 -43.06 22.88 -2.62
C VAL A 234 -44.38 23.15 -3.33
N SER A 235 -44.47 22.79 -4.61
CA SER A 235 -45.62 23.03 -5.50
C SER A 235 -46.99 22.75 -4.82
N PRO A 236 -48.05 23.53 -5.08
CA PRO A 236 -49.32 23.48 -4.33
C PRO A 236 -49.96 22.09 -4.18
N SER A 237 -49.71 21.20 -5.15
CA SER A 237 -50.13 19.79 -5.13
C SER A 237 -49.51 18.98 -3.98
N VAL A 238 -48.22 19.16 -3.70
CA VAL A 238 -47.46 18.38 -2.71
C VAL A 238 -47.63 18.96 -1.31
N ALA A 239 -47.75 20.29 -1.19
CA ALA A 239 -48.10 20.97 0.05
C ALA A 239 -49.42 20.44 0.65
N ALA A 240 -50.45 20.21 -0.19
CA ALA A 240 -51.73 19.65 0.25
C ALA A 240 -51.65 18.19 0.75
N ALA A 241 -50.73 17.38 0.20
CA ALA A 241 -50.52 16.00 0.62
C ALA A 241 -49.72 15.92 1.94
N ASN A 242 -48.65 16.71 2.07
CA ASN A 242 -47.80 16.71 3.26
C ASN A 242 -48.43 17.44 4.44
N ALA A 243 -49.20 18.51 4.24
CA ALA A 243 -49.91 19.20 5.33
C ALA A 243 -50.87 18.29 6.10
N ARG A 244 -51.52 17.31 5.43
CA ARG A 244 -52.39 16.32 6.07
C ARG A 244 -51.62 15.30 6.92
N LYS A 245 -50.35 15.03 6.61
CA LYS A 245 -49.51 14.02 7.29
C LYS A 245 -48.62 14.63 8.39
N ALA A 246 -48.13 15.86 8.17
CA ALA A 246 -47.50 16.67 9.21
C ALA A 246 -48.53 17.13 10.26
N GLY A 247 -49.73 17.55 9.82
CA GLY A 247 -50.82 17.94 10.70
C GLY A 247 -51.22 16.84 11.70
N SER A 248 -51.24 15.57 11.28
CA SER A 248 -51.49 14.44 12.18
C SER A 248 -50.38 14.20 13.21
N SER A 249 -49.13 14.56 12.90
CA SER A 249 -48.01 14.44 13.87
C SER A 249 -47.99 15.60 14.87
N ILE A 250 -48.33 16.81 14.42
CA ILE A 250 -48.44 18.00 15.29
C ILE A 250 -49.69 17.91 16.20
N GLN A 251 -50.81 17.38 15.69
CA GLN A 251 -52.00 17.15 16.51
C GLN A 251 -51.80 16.07 17.57
N ALA A 252 -50.93 15.08 17.35
CA ALA A 252 -50.61 14.06 18.35
C ALA A 252 -49.91 14.61 19.61
N GLN A 253 -49.28 15.78 19.53
CA GLN A 253 -48.63 16.46 20.67
C GLN A 253 -49.48 17.59 21.28
N SER A 254 -50.56 18.01 20.61
CA SER A 254 -51.47 19.07 21.09
C SER A 254 -52.74 18.53 21.78
N THR A 255 -53.05 17.24 21.61
CA THR A 255 -54.27 16.61 22.16
C THR A 255 -54.32 16.43 23.69
N GLU A 256 -53.23 16.66 24.40
CA GLU A 256 -53.18 16.59 25.88
C GLU A 256 -53.56 17.93 26.56
N ALA A 257 -53.45 19.06 25.86
CA ALA A 257 -53.69 20.39 26.41
C ALA A 257 -55.12 20.94 26.21
N GLN A 258 -55.94 20.31 25.36
CA GLN A 258 -57.21 20.90 24.89
C GLN A 258 -58.47 20.11 25.30
N LYS A 259 -58.46 19.54 26.51
CA LYS A 259 -59.55 18.70 27.05
C LYS A 259 -60.35 19.35 28.21
N GLN A 260 -60.59 20.66 28.14
CA GLN A 260 -61.37 21.41 29.14
C GLN A 260 -62.38 22.46 28.60
N LEU A 261 -62.65 22.53 27.29
CA LEU A 261 -63.40 23.66 26.72
C LEU A 261 -64.48 23.33 25.67
N MET A 262 -65.25 22.25 25.89
CA MET A 262 -66.52 22.00 25.17
C MET A 262 -67.56 21.32 26.07
N LEU A 263 -68.28 22.10 26.88
CA LEU A 263 -69.44 21.61 27.65
C LEU A 263 -70.52 22.69 27.87
N SER A 264 -70.81 23.47 26.83
CA SER A 264 -71.95 24.40 26.81
C SER A 264 -72.38 24.76 25.38
N ASN A 265 -73.52 24.22 24.94
CA ASN A 265 -74.60 24.91 24.21
C ASN A 265 -75.41 23.93 23.35
N ASN A 266 -76.49 23.41 23.92
CA ASN A 266 -77.63 22.87 23.17
C ASN A 266 -78.86 22.92 24.07
N LYS A 267 -79.61 24.03 24.01
CA LYS A 267 -80.93 24.21 24.65
C LYS A 267 -81.60 25.50 24.18
N GLU A 268 -82.32 25.44 23.07
CA GLU A 268 -83.55 26.22 22.91
C GLU A 268 -84.60 25.33 22.25
N ASN A 269 -85.62 24.98 23.04
CA ASN A 269 -86.81 24.29 22.60
C ASN A 269 -87.90 24.69 23.62
N MET A 270 -88.89 25.48 23.21
CA MET A 270 -90.09 25.77 24.03
C MET A 270 -91.33 25.93 23.14
N PRO A 271 -92.51 25.39 23.52
CA PRO A 271 -93.67 25.32 22.64
C PRO A 271 -94.92 26.10 23.15
N LEU A 272 -96.00 25.98 22.36
CA LEU A 272 -97.43 26.10 22.71
C LEU A 272 -98.07 27.47 22.98
N LEU A 273 -99.28 27.61 22.39
CA LEU A 273 -100.56 28.24 22.81
C LEU A 273 -101.36 28.47 21.49
N ARG A 274 -102.57 27.97 21.19
CA ARG A 274 -103.80 27.46 21.86
C ARG A 274 -104.80 28.50 22.39
N ASN A 275 -105.87 28.71 21.59
CA ASN A 275 -107.17 29.36 21.88
C ASN A 275 -107.05 30.86 22.27
N THR A 276 -108.05 31.77 22.23
CA THR A 276 -109.54 31.80 22.38
C THR A 276 -110.12 33.03 21.61
N SER A 277 -111.43 33.24 21.32
CA SER A 277 -112.67 32.42 21.26
C SER A 277 -113.86 33.30 20.76
N THR A 278 -115.07 32.71 20.64
CA THR A 278 -116.42 33.31 20.87
C THR A 278 -116.97 34.48 20.02
N GLY A 279 -118.26 34.36 19.64
CA GLY A 279 -119.04 35.46 19.06
C GLY A 279 -120.49 35.10 18.69
N ASP A 280 -121.13 34.20 19.44
CA ASP A 280 -122.53 33.78 19.22
C ASP A 280 -123.40 34.27 20.39
N MET A 281 -124.49 34.99 20.11
CA MET A 281 -125.40 35.56 21.10
C MET A 281 -126.83 35.65 20.54
N SER A 282 -127.64 34.63 20.84
CA SER A 282 -129.09 34.79 20.87
C SER A 282 -129.48 35.71 22.03
N LEU A 283 -130.50 36.55 21.84
CA LEU A 283 -131.24 37.16 22.94
C LEU A 283 -132.73 36.81 22.82
N GLN A 284 -133.32 36.55 23.98
CA GLN A 284 -134.57 35.83 24.15
C GLN A 284 -135.51 36.68 25.00
N SER A 285 -136.81 36.64 24.69
CA SER A 285 -137.97 36.87 25.58
C SER A 285 -137.92 38.05 26.57
N ILE A 286 -138.77 39.06 26.31
CA ILE A 286 -139.41 39.86 27.37
C ILE A 286 -140.93 39.72 27.20
N CYS A 287 -141.65 39.72 28.32
CA CYS A 287 -143.02 39.22 28.43
C CYS A 287 -144.06 40.32 28.73
N THR A 288 -145.34 39.94 28.61
CA THR A 288 -146.56 40.53 29.23
C THR A 288 -147.12 41.90 28.76
N ASP A 289 -148.45 42.00 28.83
CA ASP A 289 -149.33 43.18 28.71
C ASP A 289 -149.48 43.91 27.35
N VAL A 290 -150.16 43.27 26.39
CA VAL A 290 -150.68 43.97 25.19
C VAL A 290 -152.14 43.62 24.80
N ASP A 291 -152.71 42.50 25.27
CA ASP A 291 -154.02 42.00 24.77
C ASP A 291 -155.22 42.91 25.10
N THR A 292 -155.19 43.69 26.20
CA THR A 292 -156.23 44.70 26.49
C THR A 292 -156.03 46.00 25.71
N SER A 293 -154.80 46.29 25.27
CA SER A 293 -154.48 47.45 24.43
C SER A 293 -154.90 47.19 22.97
N ILE A 294 -154.65 45.99 22.46
CA ILE A 294 -155.03 45.54 21.12
C ILE A 294 -156.55 45.61 20.93
N GLN A 295 -157.36 45.15 21.92
CA GLN A 295 -158.82 45.23 21.81
C GLN A 295 -159.33 46.67 21.65
N SER A 296 -158.76 47.64 22.38
CA SER A 296 -159.11 49.07 22.26
C SER A 296 -158.63 49.72 20.95
N LEU A 297 -157.59 49.15 20.32
CA LEU A 297 -157.08 49.56 19.02
C LEU A 297 -157.95 48.99 17.88
N ILE A 298 -158.43 47.76 18.03
CA ILE A 298 -159.33 47.10 17.07
C ILE A 298 -160.66 47.84 16.95
N GLU A 299 -161.26 48.31 18.06
CA GLU A 299 -162.48 49.16 18.00
C GLU A 299 -162.22 50.49 17.28
N LYS A 300 -161.08 51.15 17.55
CA LYS A 300 -160.69 52.40 16.86
C LYS A 300 -160.35 52.20 15.38
N MET A 301 -159.83 51.03 15.00
CA MET A 301 -159.61 50.69 13.58
C MET A 301 -160.93 50.44 12.87
N HIS A 302 -161.86 49.69 13.45
CA HIS A 302 -163.17 49.44 12.84
C HIS A 302 -163.97 50.74 12.65
N SER A 303 -163.94 51.68 13.61
CA SER A 303 -164.58 52.99 13.45
C SER A 303 -163.89 53.93 12.44
N SER A 304 -162.72 53.57 11.91
CA SER A 304 -161.94 54.38 10.98
C SER A 304 -161.91 53.82 9.54
N ILE A 305 -162.50 52.63 9.32
CA ILE A 305 -162.39 51.86 8.06
C ILE A 305 -163.59 52.07 7.12
N GLU A 306 -164.61 52.85 7.50
CA GLU A 306 -165.68 53.30 6.59
C GLU A 306 -165.21 54.42 5.62
N LEU A 307 -164.26 54.09 4.73
CA LEU A 307 -163.75 54.98 3.68
C LEU A 307 -163.92 54.38 2.28
N LYS A 308 -165.17 54.41 1.79
CA LYS A 308 -165.62 54.32 0.38
C LYS A 308 -164.72 53.52 -0.59
N ASP A 309 -165.21 52.34 -0.97
CA ASP A 309 -164.53 51.26 -1.73
C ASP A 309 -163.85 51.62 -3.06
N MET A 310 -164.04 52.83 -3.63
CA MET A 310 -163.27 53.26 -4.80
C MET A 310 -161.84 53.71 -4.47
N LYS A 311 -161.60 54.32 -3.30
CA LYS A 311 -160.23 54.75 -2.92
C LYS A 311 -159.36 53.58 -2.47
N THR A 312 -159.98 52.51 -1.99
CA THR A 312 -159.29 51.30 -1.54
C THR A 312 -158.65 50.57 -2.73
N ALA A 313 -159.31 50.53 -3.89
CA ALA A 313 -158.78 49.91 -5.11
C ALA A 313 -157.52 50.63 -5.64
N ASP A 314 -157.57 51.96 -5.85
CA ASP A 314 -156.40 52.75 -6.29
C ASP A 314 -155.19 52.58 -5.34
N VAL A 315 -155.46 52.47 -4.04
CA VAL A 315 -154.44 52.24 -3.01
C VAL A 315 -153.87 50.81 -3.09
N ILE A 316 -154.71 49.80 -3.32
CA ILE A 316 -154.28 48.42 -3.56
C ILE A 316 -153.39 48.33 -4.79
N ASP A 317 -153.78 48.93 -5.93
CA ASP A 317 -152.97 48.95 -7.16
C ASP A 317 -151.59 49.58 -6.95
N ILE A 318 -151.51 50.67 -6.16
CA ILE A 318 -150.24 51.31 -5.80
C ILE A 318 -149.38 50.39 -4.92
N TYR A 319 -149.98 49.65 -3.98
CA TYR A 319 -149.26 48.67 -3.17
C TYR A 319 -148.83 47.45 -3.98
N GLU A 320 -149.66 46.98 -4.91
CA GLU A 320 -149.34 45.85 -5.79
C GLU A 320 -148.21 46.20 -6.76
N HIS A 321 -148.25 47.36 -7.42
CA HIS A 321 -147.15 47.85 -8.25
C HIS A 321 -145.86 48.05 -7.43
N ARG A 322 -145.96 48.53 -6.18
CA ARG A 322 -144.79 48.59 -5.27
C ARG A 322 -144.27 47.20 -4.93
N LEU A 323 -145.13 46.25 -4.62
CA LEU A 323 -144.77 44.87 -4.31
C LEU A 323 -144.07 44.20 -5.50
N GLN A 324 -144.63 44.34 -6.70
CA GLN A 324 -144.00 43.89 -7.96
C GLN A 324 -142.65 44.59 -8.21
N SER A 325 -142.53 45.88 -7.94
CA SER A 325 -141.25 46.63 -8.04
C SER A 325 -140.22 46.18 -6.99
N HIS A 326 -140.67 45.76 -5.80
CA HIS A 326 -139.81 45.17 -4.78
C HIS A 326 -139.39 43.75 -5.15
N GLN A 327 -140.30 42.92 -5.67
CA GLN A 327 -139.99 41.58 -6.18
C GLN A 327 -138.93 41.64 -7.29
N MET A 328 -139.12 42.47 -8.32
CA MET A 328 -138.13 42.64 -9.39
C MET A 328 -136.75 43.12 -8.89
N LYS A 329 -136.69 43.85 -7.76
CA LYS A 329 -135.42 44.24 -7.13
C LYS A 329 -134.81 43.12 -6.30
N GLU A 330 -135.63 42.32 -5.64
CA GLU A 330 -135.21 41.12 -4.92
C GLU A 330 -134.63 40.10 -5.91
N ASP A 331 -135.34 39.80 -6.99
CA ASP A 331 -134.89 38.94 -8.08
C ASP A 331 -133.55 39.45 -8.67
N HIS A 332 -133.42 40.76 -8.95
CA HIS A 332 -132.17 41.34 -9.45
C HIS A 332 -131.01 41.31 -8.43
N LEU A 333 -131.30 41.47 -7.14
CA LEU A 333 -130.29 41.34 -6.08
C LEU A 333 -129.86 39.89 -5.89
N GLN A 334 -130.79 38.95 -6.05
CA GLN A 334 -130.53 37.51 -6.04
C GLN A 334 -129.65 37.11 -7.24
N ASP A 335 -129.98 37.53 -8.47
CA ASP A 335 -129.12 37.36 -9.66
C ASP A 335 -127.70 37.89 -9.43
N LEU A 336 -127.57 39.09 -8.83
CA LEU A 336 -126.27 39.70 -8.55
C LEU A 336 -125.49 38.95 -7.46
N LEU A 337 -126.18 38.40 -6.46
CA LEU A 337 -125.60 37.58 -5.40
C LEU A 337 -125.10 36.24 -5.97
N GLU A 338 -125.90 35.59 -6.82
CA GLU A 338 -125.54 34.35 -7.51
C GLU A 338 -124.36 34.58 -8.47
N ALA A 339 -124.38 35.64 -9.27
CA ALA A 339 -123.26 36.01 -10.14
C ALA A 339 -121.96 36.27 -9.35
N LYS A 340 -122.03 36.95 -8.19
CA LYS A 340 -120.87 37.15 -7.32
C LYS A 340 -120.39 35.84 -6.68
N SER A 341 -121.29 34.96 -6.29
CA SER A 341 -120.96 33.62 -5.75
C SER A 341 -120.23 32.76 -6.79
N LEU A 342 -120.72 32.75 -8.04
CA LEU A 342 -120.08 32.07 -9.17
C LEU A 342 -118.70 32.69 -9.49
N ALA A 343 -118.57 34.02 -9.50
CA ALA A 343 -117.30 34.69 -9.72
C ALA A 343 -116.27 34.39 -8.60
N LEU A 344 -116.72 34.33 -7.33
CA LEU A 344 -115.87 33.99 -6.19
C LEU A 344 -115.37 32.54 -6.26
N THR A 345 -116.26 31.58 -6.51
CA THR A 345 -115.88 30.17 -6.66
C THR A 345 -114.95 29.93 -7.86
N GLN A 346 -115.11 30.70 -8.95
CA GLN A 346 -114.17 30.69 -10.08
C GLN A 346 -112.80 31.26 -9.70
N ALA A 347 -112.76 32.36 -8.92
CA ALA A 347 -111.51 32.93 -8.41
C ALA A 347 -110.77 31.97 -7.47
N ASP A 348 -111.48 31.34 -6.52
CA ASP A 348 -110.91 30.34 -5.61
C ASP A 348 -110.35 29.13 -6.36
N ARG A 349 -111.04 28.66 -7.41
CA ARG A 349 -110.54 27.61 -8.32
C ARG A 349 -109.23 28.02 -9.00
N LEU A 350 -109.11 29.27 -9.47
CA LEU A 350 -107.89 29.77 -10.09
C LEU A 350 -106.75 29.90 -9.07
N ILE A 351 -107.02 30.38 -7.85
CA ILE A 351 -106.05 30.47 -6.75
C ILE A 351 -105.55 29.08 -6.36
N ALA A 352 -106.44 28.09 -6.24
CA ALA A 352 -106.09 26.70 -5.95
C ALA A 352 -105.23 26.09 -7.07
N GLN A 353 -105.56 26.32 -8.34
CA GLN A 353 -104.76 25.89 -9.48
C GLN A 353 -103.37 26.54 -9.49
N TYR A 354 -103.28 27.85 -9.22
CA TYR A 354 -102.01 28.57 -9.15
C TYR A 354 -101.11 28.01 -8.03
N ARG A 355 -101.66 27.87 -6.81
CA ARG A 355 -100.95 27.28 -5.65
C ARG A 355 -100.46 25.85 -5.96
N SER A 356 -101.28 25.03 -6.61
CA SER A 356 -100.90 23.67 -7.04
C SER A 356 -99.77 23.67 -8.08
N ARG A 357 -99.81 24.56 -9.08
CA ARG A 357 -98.73 24.73 -10.06
C ARG A 357 -97.44 25.21 -9.39
N GLN A 358 -97.52 26.21 -8.51
CA GLN A 358 -96.37 26.73 -7.77
C GLN A 358 -95.72 25.66 -6.89
N ALA A 359 -96.52 24.85 -6.19
CA ALA A 359 -96.02 23.71 -5.41
C ALA A 359 -95.34 22.65 -6.29
N ARG A 360 -95.92 22.34 -7.47
CA ARG A 360 -95.33 21.41 -8.44
C ARG A 360 -93.97 21.91 -8.96
N HIS A 361 -93.90 23.16 -9.41
CA HIS A 361 -92.65 23.76 -9.88
C HIS A 361 -91.60 23.88 -8.76
N GLY A 362 -92.02 24.13 -7.52
CA GLY A 362 -91.16 24.08 -6.35
C GLY A 362 -90.55 22.70 -6.11
N ALA A 363 -91.37 21.64 -6.22
CA ALA A 363 -90.93 20.25 -6.10
C ALA A 363 -90.02 19.81 -7.27
N GLU A 364 -90.36 20.19 -8.50
CA GLU A 364 -89.52 19.96 -9.70
C GLU A 364 -88.15 20.64 -9.55
N ALA A 365 -88.11 21.92 -9.17
CA ALA A 365 -86.88 22.66 -8.94
C ALA A 365 -86.05 22.09 -7.78
N HIS A 366 -86.69 21.60 -6.71
CA HIS A 366 -86.00 20.89 -5.63
C HIS A 366 -85.40 19.56 -6.12
N LYS A 367 -86.16 18.74 -6.87
CA LYS A 367 -85.67 17.50 -7.47
C LYS A 367 -84.47 17.74 -8.40
N MET A 368 -84.53 18.77 -9.25
CA MET A 368 -83.40 19.13 -10.11
C MET A 368 -82.16 19.55 -9.31
N ARG A 369 -82.32 20.34 -8.23
CA ARG A 369 -81.20 20.68 -7.33
C ARG A 369 -80.58 19.44 -6.67
N CYS A 370 -81.39 18.48 -6.21
CA CYS A 370 -80.87 17.23 -5.65
C CYS A 370 -80.07 16.43 -6.69
N LEU A 371 -80.60 16.30 -7.92
CA LEU A 371 -79.90 15.61 -9.01
C LEU A 371 -78.58 16.29 -9.41
N PHE A 372 -78.54 17.62 -9.47
CA PHE A 372 -77.29 18.36 -9.72
C PHE A 372 -76.27 18.12 -8.61
N GLN A 373 -76.68 18.24 -7.33
CA GLN A 373 -75.78 17.95 -6.21
C GLN A 373 -75.29 16.48 -6.18
N GLU A 374 -76.12 15.52 -6.60
CA GLU A 374 -75.67 14.13 -6.76
C GLU A 374 -74.68 13.94 -7.90
N ALA A 375 -74.87 14.64 -9.02
CA ALA A 375 -73.93 14.65 -10.13
C ALA A 375 -72.59 15.31 -9.75
N GLU A 376 -72.63 16.44 -9.05
CA GLU A 376 -71.45 17.11 -8.49
C GLU A 376 -70.68 16.21 -7.53
N ARG A 377 -71.36 15.60 -6.53
CA ARG A 377 -70.72 14.65 -5.59
C ARG A 377 -70.09 13.45 -6.30
N LYS A 378 -70.72 12.92 -7.36
CA LYS A 378 -70.16 11.82 -8.16
C LYS A 378 -68.92 12.27 -8.95
N ASN A 379 -68.98 13.46 -9.57
CA ASN A 379 -67.85 14.04 -10.28
C ASN A 379 -66.66 14.30 -9.33
N ASP A 380 -66.92 14.80 -8.11
CA ASP A 380 -65.91 14.98 -7.07
C ASP A 380 -65.30 13.66 -6.58
N SER A 381 -66.05 12.56 -6.57
CA SER A 381 -65.52 11.22 -6.28
C SER A 381 -64.59 10.75 -7.39
N LEU A 382 -65.05 10.79 -8.65
CA LEU A 382 -64.26 10.39 -9.82
C LEU A 382 -62.98 11.21 -9.98
N LEU A 383 -63.02 12.51 -9.66
CA LEU A 383 -61.82 13.36 -9.65
C LEU A 383 -60.84 12.97 -8.53
N LYS A 384 -61.30 12.54 -7.36
CA LYS A 384 -60.42 12.01 -6.30
C LYS A 384 -59.80 10.68 -6.72
N GLU A 385 -60.60 9.74 -7.18
CA GLU A 385 -60.16 8.43 -7.68
C GLU A 385 -59.14 8.57 -8.81
N MET A 386 -59.37 9.48 -9.77
CA MET A 386 -58.41 9.75 -10.85
C MET A 386 -57.08 10.33 -10.33
N ASN A 387 -57.13 11.22 -9.33
CA ASN A 387 -55.93 11.79 -8.73
C ASN A 387 -55.16 10.76 -7.88
N GLU A 388 -55.86 9.87 -7.17
CA GLU A 388 -55.27 8.75 -6.43
C GLU A 388 -54.58 7.77 -7.40
N LEU A 389 -55.26 7.34 -8.46
CA LEU A 389 -54.67 6.50 -9.52
C LEU A 389 -53.47 7.16 -10.21
N LYS A 390 -53.46 8.49 -10.35
CA LYS A 390 -52.31 9.22 -10.88
C LYS A 390 -51.12 9.19 -9.92
N LEU A 391 -51.35 9.41 -8.63
CA LEU A 391 -50.30 9.31 -7.61
C LEU A 391 -49.73 7.88 -7.52
N ASP A 392 -50.57 6.85 -7.59
CA ASP A 392 -50.13 5.46 -7.59
C ASP A 392 -49.39 5.07 -8.86
N LYS A 393 -49.80 5.59 -10.03
CA LYS A 393 -49.01 5.47 -11.27
C LYS A 393 -47.63 6.10 -11.14
N ASP A 394 -47.53 7.30 -10.57
CA ASP A 394 -46.26 8.01 -10.43
C ASP A 394 -45.34 7.31 -9.39
N ARG A 395 -45.91 6.74 -8.31
CA ARG A 395 -45.21 5.84 -7.36
C ARG A 395 -44.67 4.59 -8.04
N LEU A 396 -45.54 3.81 -8.71
CA LEU A 396 -45.16 2.58 -9.41
C LEU A 396 -44.12 2.84 -10.50
N LYS A 397 -44.15 4.01 -11.15
CA LYS A 397 -43.11 4.42 -12.09
C LYS A 397 -41.76 4.63 -11.37
N SER A 398 -41.76 5.32 -10.23
CA SER A 398 -40.57 5.48 -9.40
C SER A 398 -40.00 4.12 -8.96
N ASP A 399 -40.85 3.19 -8.53
CA ASP A 399 -40.45 1.83 -8.13
C ASP A 399 -39.84 1.05 -9.31
N ILE A 400 -40.42 1.14 -10.50
CA ILE A 400 -39.88 0.54 -11.74
C ILE A 400 -38.51 1.14 -12.08
N ASP A 401 -38.34 2.46 -11.97
CA ASP A 401 -37.08 3.13 -12.29
C ASP A 401 -35.98 2.84 -11.24
N MET A 402 -36.34 2.68 -9.96
CA MET A 402 -35.43 2.16 -8.92
C MET A 402 -35.01 0.71 -9.19
N LEU A 403 -35.96 -0.20 -9.46
CA LEU A 403 -35.66 -1.61 -9.78
C LEU A 403 -34.81 -1.76 -11.05
N ARG A 404 -34.97 -0.86 -12.03
CA ARG A 404 -34.07 -0.79 -13.20
C ARG A 404 -32.66 -0.38 -12.81
N HIS A 405 -32.51 0.58 -11.89
CA HIS A 405 -31.19 0.99 -11.42
C HIS A 405 -30.49 -0.14 -10.65
N GLU A 406 -31.19 -0.79 -9.72
CA GLU A 406 -30.67 -1.97 -8.99
C GLU A 406 -30.29 -3.10 -9.95
N LYS A 407 -31.14 -3.42 -10.93
CA LYS A 407 -30.83 -4.43 -11.96
C LYS A 407 -29.54 -4.08 -12.71
N ASN A 408 -29.38 -2.83 -13.15
CA ASN A 408 -28.18 -2.40 -13.88
C ASN A 408 -26.90 -2.47 -13.00
N GLN A 409 -27.01 -2.16 -11.69
CA GLN A 409 -25.90 -2.35 -10.76
C GLN A 409 -25.53 -3.83 -10.59
N LEU A 410 -26.52 -4.71 -10.46
CA LEU A 410 -26.30 -6.16 -10.36
C LEU A 410 -25.71 -6.75 -11.65
N GLU A 411 -26.10 -6.24 -12.82
CA GLU A 411 -25.49 -6.62 -14.11
C GLU A 411 -24.02 -6.18 -14.19
N LEU A 412 -23.67 -5.00 -13.71
CA LEU A 412 -22.28 -4.53 -13.62
C LEU A 412 -21.45 -5.39 -12.65
N GLN A 413 -21.96 -5.67 -11.44
CA GLN A 413 -21.29 -6.54 -10.47
C GLN A 413 -21.11 -7.97 -11.01
N ALA A 414 -22.08 -8.49 -11.76
CA ALA A 414 -21.96 -9.80 -12.43
C ALA A 414 -20.87 -9.81 -13.51
N GLN A 415 -20.68 -8.70 -14.23
CA GLN A 415 -19.57 -8.54 -15.19
C GLN A 415 -18.22 -8.48 -14.47
N GLU A 416 -18.09 -7.65 -13.42
CA GLU A 416 -16.86 -7.56 -12.60
C GLU A 416 -16.46 -8.93 -12.02
N LEU A 417 -17.44 -9.72 -11.54
CA LEU A 417 -17.20 -11.09 -11.06
C LEU A 417 -16.76 -12.04 -12.18
N CYS A 418 -17.21 -11.85 -13.42
CA CYS A 418 -16.73 -12.64 -14.56
C CYS A 418 -15.28 -12.27 -14.91
N GLU A 419 -14.94 -10.99 -14.94
CA GLU A 419 -13.58 -10.50 -15.21
C GLU A 419 -12.59 -10.94 -14.09
N LEU A 420 -13.01 -10.85 -12.83
CA LEU A 420 -12.26 -11.35 -11.67
C LEU A 420 -12.06 -12.87 -11.73
N LYS A 421 -13.05 -13.62 -12.22
CA LYS A 421 -12.93 -15.07 -12.41
C LYS A 421 -11.94 -15.44 -13.50
N VAL A 422 -11.90 -14.69 -14.61
CA VAL A 422 -10.92 -14.88 -15.71
C VAL A 422 -9.51 -14.61 -15.21
N THR A 423 -9.27 -13.46 -14.56
CA THR A 423 -7.95 -13.12 -14.01
C THR A 423 -7.50 -14.09 -12.91
N HIS A 424 -8.42 -14.63 -12.09
CA HIS A 424 -8.11 -15.71 -11.16
C HIS A 424 -7.68 -17.00 -11.86
N THR A 425 -8.32 -17.39 -12.97
CA THR A 425 -7.90 -18.57 -13.75
C THR A 425 -6.52 -18.36 -14.39
N GLU A 426 -6.25 -17.20 -14.98
CA GLU A 426 -4.92 -16.87 -15.54
C GLU A 426 -3.82 -16.90 -14.46
N LEU A 427 -4.09 -16.34 -13.27
CA LEU A 427 -3.13 -16.35 -12.17
C LEU A 427 -2.85 -17.77 -11.65
N LYS A 428 -3.88 -18.63 -11.63
CA LYS A 428 -3.76 -20.04 -11.25
C LYS A 428 -2.92 -20.83 -12.27
N GLU A 429 -3.10 -20.56 -13.56
CA GLU A 429 -2.28 -21.17 -14.63
C GLU A 429 -0.81 -20.75 -14.49
N ARG A 430 -0.53 -19.45 -14.34
CA ARG A 430 0.84 -18.94 -14.07
C ARG A 430 1.48 -19.52 -12.81
N TYR A 431 0.69 -19.74 -11.75
CA TYR A 431 1.19 -20.41 -10.55
C TYR A 431 1.61 -21.85 -10.85
N SER A 432 0.80 -22.60 -11.60
CA SER A 432 1.11 -23.97 -12.02
C SER A 432 2.36 -24.04 -12.93
N GLU A 433 2.54 -23.06 -13.82
CA GLU A 433 3.76 -22.94 -14.64
C GLU A 433 5.00 -22.68 -13.77
N LEU A 434 4.89 -21.76 -12.80
CA LEU A 434 5.99 -21.41 -11.91
C LEU A 434 6.37 -22.58 -10.98
N GLU A 435 5.38 -23.35 -10.51
CA GLU A 435 5.58 -24.59 -9.74
C GLU A 435 6.28 -25.66 -10.59
N PHE A 436 5.89 -25.84 -11.85
CA PHE A 436 6.59 -26.71 -12.79
C PHE A 436 8.05 -26.25 -13.02
N HIS A 437 8.29 -24.97 -13.23
CA HIS A 437 9.66 -24.43 -13.36
C HIS A 437 10.49 -24.61 -12.09
N LEU A 438 9.90 -24.43 -10.90
CA LEU A 438 10.57 -24.65 -9.63
C LEU A 438 11.03 -26.11 -9.47
N THR A 439 10.15 -27.08 -9.74
CA THR A 439 10.51 -28.50 -9.66
C THR A 439 11.60 -28.89 -10.67
N LYS A 440 11.59 -28.31 -11.88
CA LYS A 440 12.67 -28.49 -12.85
C LYS A 440 14.01 -27.96 -12.34
N VAL A 441 14.05 -26.74 -11.80
CA VAL A 441 15.29 -26.14 -11.25
C VAL A 441 15.78 -26.91 -10.02
N GLN A 442 14.88 -27.43 -9.18
CA GLN A 442 15.26 -28.34 -8.08
C GLN A 442 15.91 -29.63 -8.57
N GLN A 443 15.44 -30.20 -9.68
CA GLN A 443 16.06 -31.37 -10.30
C GLN A 443 17.44 -31.05 -10.91
N GLU A 444 17.57 -29.92 -11.62
CA GLU A 444 18.85 -29.42 -12.15
C GLU A 444 19.87 -29.19 -11.01
N LEU A 445 19.45 -28.57 -9.91
CA LEU A 445 20.27 -28.39 -8.70
C LEU A 445 20.74 -29.74 -8.13
N LYS A 446 19.84 -30.71 -7.99
CA LYS A 446 20.17 -32.04 -7.49
C LYS A 446 21.22 -32.75 -8.37
N THR A 447 21.02 -32.75 -9.69
CA THR A 447 22.01 -33.35 -10.62
C THR A 447 23.36 -32.63 -10.59
N THR A 448 23.35 -31.31 -10.39
CA THR A 448 24.58 -30.51 -10.24
C THR A 448 25.31 -30.85 -8.94
N GLN A 449 24.58 -31.08 -7.84
CA GLN A 449 25.12 -31.52 -6.56
C GLN A 449 25.72 -32.93 -6.66
N GLU A 450 25.02 -33.88 -7.30
CA GLU A 450 25.54 -35.23 -7.57
C GLU A 450 26.84 -35.19 -8.40
N MET A 451 26.91 -34.34 -9.43
CA MET A 451 28.13 -34.11 -10.21
C MET A 451 29.27 -33.49 -9.36
N HIS A 452 28.95 -32.54 -8.47
CA HIS A 452 29.93 -31.94 -7.57
C HIS A 452 30.53 -32.97 -6.61
N GLU A 453 29.72 -33.85 -6.02
CA GLU A 453 30.19 -34.95 -5.16
C GLU A 453 31.11 -35.92 -5.90
N ILE A 454 30.81 -36.22 -7.17
CA ILE A 454 31.66 -37.05 -8.03
C ILE A 454 33.00 -36.35 -8.30
N LEU A 455 32.97 -35.05 -8.64
CA LEU A 455 34.17 -34.26 -8.91
C LEU A 455 35.04 -34.11 -7.65
N GLN A 456 34.44 -33.95 -6.47
CA GLN A 456 35.15 -33.91 -5.20
C GLN A 456 35.88 -35.24 -4.92
N LYS A 457 35.22 -36.38 -5.10
CA LYS A 457 35.85 -37.71 -4.97
C LYS A 457 37.03 -37.91 -5.94
N HIS A 458 36.89 -37.42 -7.18
CA HIS A 458 38.00 -37.42 -8.14
C HIS A 458 39.16 -36.51 -7.71
N TYR A 459 38.87 -35.31 -7.19
CA TYR A 459 39.90 -34.40 -6.67
C TYR A 459 40.65 -35.01 -5.47
N GLU A 460 39.94 -35.62 -4.52
CA GLU A 460 40.54 -36.30 -3.36
C GLU A 460 41.43 -37.48 -3.80
N SER A 461 40.97 -38.30 -4.75
CA SER A 461 41.76 -39.40 -5.33
C SER A 461 43.01 -38.91 -6.07
N LEU A 462 42.88 -37.86 -6.88
CA LEU A 462 44.00 -37.27 -7.62
C LEU A 462 45.02 -36.60 -6.68
N LYS A 463 44.54 -35.95 -5.62
CA LYS A 463 45.40 -35.41 -4.55
C LYS A 463 46.18 -36.52 -3.87
N HIS A 464 45.53 -37.63 -3.51
CA HIS A 464 46.22 -38.78 -2.92
C HIS A 464 47.28 -39.37 -3.87
N GLN A 465 46.99 -39.49 -5.17
CA GLN A 465 47.99 -39.91 -6.17
C GLN A 465 49.16 -38.92 -6.28
N HIS A 466 48.89 -37.61 -6.21
CA HIS A 466 49.94 -36.58 -6.20
C HIS A 466 50.83 -36.68 -4.95
N ASP A 467 50.23 -36.86 -3.76
CA ASP A 467 50.97 -37.00 -2.51
C ASP A 467 51.89 -38.24 -2.54
N VAL A 468 51.37 -39.39 -3.00
CA VAL A 468 52.14 -40.65 -3.14
C VAL A 468 53.28 -40.51 -4.17
N THR A 469 53.02 -39.92 -5.34
CA THR A 469 54.06 -39.71 -6.37
C THR A 469 55.10 -38.68 -5.94
N SER A 470 54.71 -37.65 -5.18
CA SER A 470 55.62 -36.68 -4.56
C SER A 470 56.54 -37.34 -3.53
N GLU A 471 56.04 -38.25 -2.70
CA GLU A 471 56.89 -39.05 -1.79
C GLU A 471 57.85 -39.98 -2.54
N GLN A 472 57.39 -40.64 -3.61
CA GLN A 472 58.27 -41.48 -4.44
C GLN A 472 59.38 -40.65 -5.10
N LEU A 473 59.05 -39.46 -5.59
CA LEU A 473 60.03 -38.56 -6.22
C LEU A 473 61.06 -38.05 -5.20
N LYS A 474 60.65 -37.74 -3.96
CA LYS A 474 61.58 -37.42 -2.87
C LYS A 474 62.55 -38.58 -2.57
N LYS A 475 62.05 -39.82 -2.50
CA LYS A 475 62.89 -41.02 -2.29
C LYS A 475 63.91 -41.20 -3.43
N LEU A 476 63.47 -41.09 -4.69
CA LEU A 476 64.36 -41.16 -5.86
C LEU A 476 65.38 -40.00 -5.89
N GLU A 477 65.01 -38.79 -5.45
CA GLU A 477 65.96 -37.69 -5.28
C GLU A 477 67.01 -37.99 -4.20
N GLU A 478 66.62 -38.59 -3.07
CA GLU A 478 67.53 -38.98 -1.99
C GLU A 478 68.49 -40.09 -2.43
N GLU A 479 67.99 -41.11 -3.13
CA GLU A 479 68.78 -42.16 -3.77
C GLU A 479 69.76 -41.58 -4.81
N SER A 480 69.29 -40.67 -5.67
CA SER A 480 70.15 -39.97 -6.65
C SER A 480 71.23 -39.12 -5.96
N LYS A 481 70.89 -38.40 -4.89
CA LYS A 481 71.85 -37.65 -4.06
C LYS A 481 72.85 -38.58 -3.33
N LEU A 482 72.46 -39.81 -3.00
CA LEU A 482 73.35 -40.83 -2.41
C LEU A 482 74.30 -41.39 -3.48
N MET A 483 73.77 -41.88 -4.60
CA MET A 483 74.56 -42.40 -5.73
C MET A 483 75.52 -41.36 -6.30
N SER A 484 75.13 -40.07 -6.35
CA SER A 484 76.01 -38.98 -6.77
C SER A 484 77.17 -38.74 -5.78
N ARG A 485 76.93 -38.92 -4.47
CA ARG A 485 78.00 -38.90 -3.45
C ARG A 485 78.94 -40.09 -3.61
N GLU A 486 78.41 -41.31 -3.75
CA GLU A 486 79.22 -42.50 -3.98
C GLU A 486 80.06 -42.42 -5.27
N LEU A 487 79.51 -41.86 -6.34
CA LEU A 487 80.24 -41.61 -7.59
C LEU A 487 81.37 -40.60 -7.40
N LYS A 488 81.14 -39.52 -6.64
CA LYS A 488 82.20 -38.55 -6.30
C LYS A 488 83.30 -39.19 -5.45
N ASP A 489 82.95 -39.99 -4.45
CA ASP A 489 83.91 -40.69 -3.59
C ASP A 489 84.72 -41.73 -4.38
N LYS A 490 84.06 -42.50 -5.27
CA LYS A 490 84.74 -43.44 -6.19
C LYS A 490 85.63 -42.71 -7.19
N ALA A 491 85.20 -41.56 -7.74
CA ALA A 491 86.01 -40.75 -8.63
C ALA A 491 87.24 -40.15 -7.92
N ALA A 492 87.09 -39.69 -6.67
CA ALA A 492 88.19 -39.20 -5.85
C ALA A 492 89.22 -40.32 -5.57
N LYS A 493 88.75 -41.51 -5.17
CA LYS A 493 89.61 -42.70 -4.98
C LYS A 493 90.30 -43.12 -6.28
N LEU A 494 89.59 -43.11 -7.41
CA LEU A 494 90.19 -43.38 -8.73
C LEU A 494 91.26 -42.35 -9.07
N GLN A 495 91.02 -41.06 -8.83
CA GLN A 495 92.00 -40.00 -9.05
C GLN A 495 93.24 -40.17 -8.15
N GLU A 496 93.05 -40.56 -6.88
CA GLU A 496 94.13 -40.87 -5.94
C GLU A 496 94.96 -42.07 -6.41
N THR A 497 94.32 -43.19 -6.78
CA THR A 497 95.03 -44.36 -7.33
C THR A 497 95.71 -44.06 -8.67
N THR A 498 95.13 -43.19 -9.49
CA THR A 498 95.74 -42.76 -10.77
C THR A 498 97.00 -41.93 -10.53
N LYS A 499 96.97 -41.00 -9.57
CA LYS A 499 98.16 -40.25 -9.13
C LYS A 499 99.23 -41.18 -8.56
N ALA A 500 98.84 -42.14 -7.70
CA ALA A 500 99.77 -43.12 -7.15
C ALA A 500 100.42 -43.99 -8.24
N LEU A 501 99.66 -44.41 -9.27
CA LEU A 501 100.18 -45.10 -10.45
C LEU A 501 101.12 -44.22 -11.27
N GLN A 502 100.82 -42.93 -11.46
CA GLN A 502 101.73 -42.00 -12.13
C GLN A 502 103.06 -41.88 -11.39
N THR A 503 103.04 -41.63 -10.07
CA THR A 503 104.25 -41.57 -9.24
C THR A 503 105.02 -42.89 -9.22
N LEU A 504 104.34 -44.04 -9.27
CA LEU A 504 104.99 -45.34 -9.37
C LEU A 504 105.64 -45.54 -10.75
N ASN A 505 104.99 -45.10 -11.83
CA ASN A 505 105.51 -45.17 -13.19
C ASN A 505 106.70 -44.22 -13.41
N GLU A 506 106.67 -43.02 -12.82
CA GLU A 506 107.81 -42.10 -12.75
C GLU A 506 109.00 -42.73 -12.03
N LYS A 507 108.79 -43.35 -10.87
CA LYS A 507 109.83 -44.11 -10.15
C LYS A 507 110.36 -45.28 -10.98
N HIS A 508 109.50 -46.01 -11.68
CA HIS A 508 109.93 -47.12 -12.53
C HIS A 508 110.76 -46.65 -13.73
N SER A 509 110.36 -45.53 -14.35
CA SER A 509 111.13 -44.87 -15.41
C SER A 509 112.51 -44.40 -14.92
N GLN A 510 112.60 -43.87 -13.69
CA GLN A 510 113.89 -43.52 -13.09
C GLN A 510 114.76 -44.77 -12.85
N ILE A 511 114.19 -45.84 -12.26
CA ILE A 511 114.91 -47.11 -12.05
C ILE A 511 115.42 -47.72 -13.36
N LEU A 512 114.70 -47.54 -14.48
CA LEU A 512 115.17 -47.98 -15.79
C LEU A 512 116.40 -47.19 -16.28
N LYS A 513 116.45 -45.87 -16.05
CA LYS A 513 117.64 -45.05 -16.34
C LYS A 513 118.82 -45.43 -15.44
N ASP A 514 118.58 -45.53 -14.13
CA ASP A 514 119.59 -45.93 -13.16
C ASP A 514 120.18 -47.32 -13.53
N LYS A 515 119.34 -48.22 -14.07
CA LYS A 515 119.79 -49.52 -14.60
C LYS A 515 120.64 -49.37 -15.87
N GLU A 516 120.24 -48.55 -16.84
CA GLU A 516 121.03 -48.31 -18.06
C GLU A 516 122.41 -47.70 -17.75
N GLU A 517 122.50 -46.78 -16.79
CA GLU A 517 123.76 -46.20 -16.32
C GLU A 517 124.70 -47.27 -15.73
N VAL A 518 124.19 -48.11 -14.82
CA VAL A 518 124.96 -49.24 -14.24
C VAL A 518 125.36 -50.29 -15.29
N GLU A 519 124.52 -50.51 -16.30
CA GLU A 519 124.81 -51.46 -17.39
C GLU A 519 125.91 -50.91 -18.33
N GLN A 520 126.00 -49.59 -18.52
CA GLN A 520 127.12 -48.92 -19.19
C GLN A 520 128.41 -48.97 -18.36
N GLU A 521 128.37 -48.66 -17.06
CA GLU A 521 129.54 -48.78 -16.17
C GLU A 521 130.11 -50.20 -16.18
N LYS A 522 129.24 -51.22 -16.15
CA LYS A 522 129.64 -52.63 -16.28
C LYS A 522 130.36 -52.91 -17.61
N GLU A 523 129.86 -52.39 -18.72
CA GLU A 523 130.45 -52.61 -20.04
C GLU A 523 131.82 -51.92 -20.18
N GLU A 524 132.02 -50.76 -19.55
CA GLU A 524 133.34 -50.11 -19.44
C GLU A 524 134.33 -50.93 -18.60
N LEU A 525 133.89 -51.47 -17.47
CA LEU A 525 134.70 -52.35 -16.61
C LEU A 525 135.08 -53.67 -17.31
N GLU A 526 134.19 -54.24 -18.14
CA GLU A 526 134.51 -55.41 -18.97
C GLU A 526 135.59 -55.07 -20.03
N LYS A 527 135.48 -53.92 -20.73
CA LYS A 527 136.52 -53.43 -21.67
C LYS A 527 137.88 -53.20 -21.00
N ALA A 528 137.89 -52.65 -19.78
CA ALA A 528 139.10 -52.48 -18.98
C ALA A 528 139.71 -53.84 -18.56
N THR A 529 138.87 -54.83 -18.25
CA THR A 529 139.31 -56.17 -17.87
C THR A 529 139.97 -56.90 -19.06
N ASP A 530 139.40 -56.80 -20.27
CA ASP A 530 139.96 -57.45 -21.46
C ASP A 530 141.26 -56.80 -21.96
N THR A 531 141.41 -55.47 -21.83
CA THR A 531 142.70 -54.81 -22.10
C THR A 531 143.79 -55.25 -21.12
N LEU A 532 143.46 -55.43 -19.83
CA LEU A 532 144.40 -56.01 -18.86
C LEU A 532 144.77 -57.46 -19.19
N ARG A 533 143.83 -58.30 -19.64
CA ARG A 533 144.13 -59.65 -20.15
C ARG A 533 145.07 -59.63 -21.35
N GLY A 534 144.85 -58.71 -22.30
CA GLY A 534 145.72 -58.52 -23.46
C GLY A 534 147.16 -58.16 -23.07
N ASN A 535 147.33 -57.25 -22.12
CA ASN A 535 148.64 -56.86 -21.58
C ASN A 535 149.37 -58.03 -20.89
N ILE A 536 148.64 -58.88 -20.15
CA ILE A 536 149.19 -60.09 -19.53
C ILE A 536 149.70 -61.06 -20.60
N ALA A 537 148.94 -61.31 -21.67
CA ALA A 537 149.36 -62.22 -22.75
C ALA A 537 150.66 -61.78 -23.45
N ILE A 538 150.85 -60.47 -23.64
CA ILE A 538 152.09 -59.89 -24.20
C ILE A 538 153.28 -60.07 -23.25
N LEU A 539 153.07 -59.86 -21.94
CA LEU A 539 154.09 -60.10 -20.91
C LEU A 539 154.47 -61.59 -20.80
N GLU A 540 153.51 -62.51 -20.96
CA GLU A 540 153.80 -63.94 -21.00
C GLU A 540 154.52 -64.39 -22.27
N GLN A 541 154.32 -63.71 -23.39
CA GLN A 541 155.06 -63.97 -24.62
C GLN A 541 156.51 -63.49 -24.54
N THR A 542 156.73 -62.24 -24.11
CA THR A 542 158.10 -61.70 -23.91
C THR A 542 158.91 -62.51 -22.88
N LYS A 543 158.26 -63.02 -21.82
CA LYS A 543 158.86 -63.97 -20.87
C LYS A 543 159.34 -65.26 -21.54
N ARG A 544 158.59 -65.83 -22.49
CA ARG A 544 158.97 -67.06 -23.22
C ARG A 544 160.19 -66.82 -24.13
N GLU A 545 160.24 -65.68 -24.81
CA GLU A 545 161.37 -65.30 -25.68
C GLU A 545 162.67 -65.10 -24.89
N LEU A 546 162.61 -64.46 -23.72
CA LEU A 546 163.75 -64.30 -22.82
C LEU A 546 164.25 -65.65 -22.28
N LEU A 547 163.34 -66.56 -21.88
CA LEU A 547 163.69 -67.92 -21.47
C LEU A 547 164.41 -68.72 -22.55
N GLN A 548 164.04 -68.54 -23.82
CA GLN A 548 164.70 -69.21 -24.94
C GLN A 548 166.13 -68.68 -25.16
N LYS A 549 166.35 -67.36 -24.98
CA LYS A 549 167.70 -66.76 -25.01
C LYS A 549 168.61 -67.28 -23.89
N VAL A 550 168.10 -67.40 -22.66
CA VAL A 550 168.89 -67.93 -21.52
C VAL A 550 169.40 -69.35 -21.82
N LYS A 551 168.52 -70.25 -22.26
CA LYS A 551 168.89 -71.64 -22.62
C LYS A 551 169.95 -71.73 -23.72
N SER A 552 169.99 -70.76 -24.64
CA SER A 552 171.01 -70.74 -25.71
C SER A 552 172.41 -70.36 -25.20
N LEU A 553 172.49 -69.55 -24.14
CA LEU A 553 173.76 -69.12 -23.54
C LEU A 553 174.37 -70.22 -22.65
N GLU A 554 173.52 -70.95 -21.91
CA GLU A 554 173.93 -72.07 -21.03
C GLU A 554 174.69 -73.17 -21.81
N HIS A 555 174.25 -73.48 -23.04
CA HIS A 555 174.91 -74.45 -23.92
C HIS A 555 176.35 -74.03 -24.30
N ILE A 556 176.53 -72.76 -24.66
CA ILE A 556 177.83 -72.22 -25.13
C ILE A 556 178.85 -72.25 -23.98
N THR A 557 178.43 -72.00 -22.74
CA THR A 557 179.31 -72.09 -21.57
C THR A 557 179.78 -73.52 -21.29
N GLN A 558 178.93 -74.54 -21.47
CA GLN A 558 179.32 -75.95 -21.28
C GLN A 558 180.34 -76.43 -22.32
N GLU A 559 180.21 -76.02 -23.59
CA GLU A 559 181.18 -76.39 -24.63
C GLU A 559 182.60 -75.88 -24.33
N GLN A 560 182.74 -74.65 -23.82
CA GLN A 560 184.05 -74.08 -23.51
C GLN A 560 184.71 -74.74 -22.29
N GLU A 561 183.93 -75.18 -21.30
CA GLU A 561 184.43 -75.85 -20.09
C GLU A 561 185.04 -77.23 -20.40
N ILE A 562 184.50 -77.95 -21.39
CA ILE A 562 185.04 -79.24 -21.86
C ILE A 562 186.41 -79.04 -22.55
N VAL A 563 186.56 -77.99 -23.35
CA VAL A 563 187.82 -77.70 -24.07
C VAL A 563 188.95 -77.35 -23.10
N ALA A 564 188.67 -76.58 -22.04
CA ALA A 564 189.67 -76.22 -21.04
C ALA A 564 190.27 -77.45 -20.32
N LYS A 565 189.44 -78.43 -19.96
CA LYS A 565 189.88 -79.69 -19.32
C LYS A 565 190.88 -80.47 -20.19
N ALA A 566 190.61 -80.58 -21.49
CA ALA A 566 191.45 -81.36 -22.41
C ALA A 566 192.90 -80.83 -22.56
N TYR A 567 193.13 -79.54 -22.30
CA TYR A 567 194.49 -78.97 -22.26
C TYR A 567 195.21 -79.24 -20.93
N GLN A 568 194.47 -79.38 -19.83
CA GLN A 568 195.05 -79.55 -18.50
C GLN A 568 195.61 -80.97 -18.28
N ASP A 569 194.90 -82.00 -18.74
CA ASP A 569 195.36 -83.40 -18.66
C ASP A 569 196.67 -83.64 -19.44
N LYS A 570 196.89 -82.86 -20.51
CA LYS A 570 198.07 -82.98 -21.38
C LYS A 570 199.35 -82.42 -20.76
N LEU A 571 199.23 -81.47 -19.83
CA LEU A 571 200.38 -80.92 -19.09
C LEU A 571 200.88 -81.90 -18.02
N GLN A 572 199.98 -82.62 -17.34
CA GLN A 572 200.36 -83.55 -16.28
C GLN A 572 201.19 -84.76 -16.78
N HIS A 573 200.98 -85.21 -18.01
CA HIS A 573 201.77 -86.32 -18.57
C HIS A 573 203.25 -85.94 -18.81
N LEU A 574 203.53 -84.70 -19.20
CA LEU A 574 204.90 -84.22 -19.43
C LEU A 574 205.71 -84.05 -18.14
N GLU A 575 205.02 -83.91 -17.00
CA GLU A 575 205.65 -83.71 -15.69
C GLU A 575 206.09 -85.05 -15.04
N ALA A 576 205.36 -86.14 -15.32
CA ALA A 576 205.61 -87.45 -14.73
C ALA A 576 206.89 -88.15 -15.26
N GLU A 577 207.16 -88.11 -16.57
CA GLU A 577 208.31 -88.81 -17.17
C GLU A 577 209.66 -88.18 -16.77
N VAL A 578 209.68 -86.86 -16.52
CA VAL A 578 210.88 -86.16 -16.03
C VAL A 578 211.25 -86.60 -14.61
N SER A 579 210.26 -86.90 -13.77
CA SER A 579 210.49 -87.33 -12.39
C SER A 579 211.15 -88.70 -12.28
N GLN A 580 210.88 -89.63 -13.20
CA GLN A 580 211.28 -91.04 -13.04
C GLN A 580 212.74 -91.33 -13.42
N HIS A 581 213.36 -90.54 -14.30
CA HIS A 581 214.75 -90.74 -14.71
C HIS A 581 215.78 -89.94 -13.89
N ALA A 582 215.34 -88.96 -13.09
CA ALA A 582 216.19 -88.27 -12.13
C ALA A 582 216.64 -89.18 -10.96
N GLU A 583 215.83 -90.17 -10.59
CA GLU A 583 215.99 -90.90 -9.32
C GLU A 583 217.02 -92.06 -9.39
N VAL A 584 217.22 -92.67 -10.57
CA VAL A 584 218.20 -93.75 -10.77
C VAL A 584 219.66 -93.24 -10.72
N ALA A 585 219.87 -91.93 -10.87
CA ALA A 585 221.21 -91.31 -10.81
C ALA A 585 221.81 -91.21 -9.39
N ALA A 586 221.05 -91.48 -8.33
CA ALA A 586 221.41 -91.05 -6.98
C ALA A 586 222.10 -92.09 -6.07
N LEU A 587 221.99 -93.42 -6.33
CA LEU A 587 222.31 -94.43 -5.30
C LEU A 587 223.55 -95.32 -5.51
N ILE A 588 224.15 -95.39 -6.71
CA ILE A 588 225.38 -96.18 -6.94
C ILE A 588 226.51 -95.31 -7.52
N ASN A 589 226.89 -94.29 -6.76
CA ASN A 589 228.15 -93.55 -6.97
C ASN A 589 228.86 -93.30 -5.62
N LYS A 590 229.02 -94.37 -4.82
CA LYS A 590 229.76 -94.35 -3.55
C LYS A 590 231.03 -95.20 -3.52
N LEU A 591 231.31 -96.01 -4.54
CA LEU A 591 232.64 -96.57 -4.83
C LEU A 591 232.83 -96.70 -6.36
N THR A 592 234.04 -96.39 -6.83
CA THR A 592 234.56 -96.57 -8.23
C THR A 592 234.37 -95.40 -9.22
N SER A 593 235.22 -94.36 -9.06
CA SER A 593 235.85 -93.51 -10.12
C SER A 593 235.03 -92.81 -11.24
N GLY A 594 235.04 -91.46 -11.24
CA GLY A 594 235.40 -90.68 -12.46
C GLY A 594 234.45 -89.62 -13.08
N ARG A 595 234.72 -88.33 -12.78
CA ARG A 595 234.70 -87.12 -13.68
C ARG A 595 233.37 -86.47 -14.24
N SER A 596 233.31 -85.13 -14.05
CA SER A 596 232.70 -84.02 -14.87
C SER A 596 231.19 -83.69 -14.97
N ALA A 597 230.85 -82.48 -14.46
CA ALA A 597 230.17 -81.31 -15.08
C ALA A 597 228.74 -81.37 -15.72
N SER A 598 227.86 -80.41 -15.35
CA SER A 598 226.71 -79.90 -16.13
C SER A 598 226.25 -78.52 -15.55
N ALA A 599 225.41 -77.72 -16.23
CA ALA A 599 225.11 -76.33 -15.81
C ALA A 599 223.85 -75.63 -16.41
N ALA A 600 223.32 -74.64 -15.65
CA ALA A 600 222.71 -73.37 -16.12
C ALA A 600 221.20 -73.37 -16.60
N PRO A 601 220.58 -72.25 -17.10
CA PRO A 601 219.46 -71.54 -16.41
C PRO A 601 218.25 -71.14 -17.35
N PRO A 602 217.63 -69.91 -17.38
CA PRO A 602 216.63 -69.26 -16.49
C PRO A 602 215.34 -68.64 -17.17
N LYS A 603 214.46 -67.99 -16.34
CA LYS A 603 213.40 -66.97 -16.65
C LYS A 603 212.14 -67.46 -17.40
N MET A 604 210.97 -66.80 -17.27
CA MET A 604 210.62 -65.47 -16.72
C MET A 604 209.44 -65.52 -15.74
#